data_AF-A0A843HTM9-F1
#
_entry.id   AF-A0A843HTM9-F1
#
_cell.length_a   1.000
_cell.length_b   1.000
_cell.length_c   1.000
_cell.angle_alpha   90.00
_cell.angle_beta   90.00
_cell.angle_gamma   90.00
#
_symmetry.space_group_name_H-M   'P 1'
#
loop_
_entity.id
_entity.type
_entity.pdbx_description
1 polymer ?
#
loop_
_entity_poly.entity_id
_entity_poly.type
_entity_poly.pdbx_seq_one_letter_code
_entity_poly.pdbx_strand_id
1 'polypeptide(L)'
;MVKKVFITDCEGPLTLNDNAYELADEFIEDGGKLFKIISRFDDYLVDDVKLENYHAGDTLKLIVPFYKLAGLTNEKMIKFSRENIYLVDGSDDTLRFANELIDSFIVSTSYGQYIEALCNYIDFPFQNTYHTQLDVDGATNFNQFDKKSDNVSSSSNNSQTIVGDKSPKFIEELKKVEEFRKIILEHGEENEDDFNVLYDIFFNEF
;
A
#
# COMPACT_ATOMS: atom_id res chain seq x y z
N MET A 1 -16.47 -33.86 2.96
CA MET A 1 -15.81 -33.50 1.68
C MET A 1 -14.85 -32.37 1.95
N VAL A 2 -13.63 -32.42 1.40
CA VAL A 2 -12.68 -31.29 1.47
C VAL A 2 -13.11 -30.28 0.41
N LYS A 3 -13.36 -29.03 0.81
CA LYS A 3 -13.64 -27.94 -0.12
C LYS A 3 -12.31 -27.51 -0.74
N LYS A 4 -12.20 -27.62 -2.07
CA LYS A 4 -11.05 -27.10 -2.82
C LYS A 4 -11.34 -25.63 -3.16
N VAL A 5 -10.30 -24.82 -3.25
CA VAL A 5 -10.35 -23.41 -3.66
C VAL A 5 -9.16 -23.11 -4.57
N PHE A 6 -9.31 -22.13 -5.46
CA PHE A 6 -8.20 -21.55 -6.21
C PHE A 6 -7.80 -20.22 -5.55
N ILE A 7 -6.51 -20.01 -5.35
CA ILE A 7 -5.98 -18.78 -4.74
C ILE A 7 -4.81 -18.32 -5.60
N THR A 8 -4.82 -17.04 -5.96
CA THR A 8 -3.75 -16.41 -6.72
C THR A 8 -3.35 -15.08 -6.09
N ASP A 9 -2.10 -14.67 -6.31
CA ASP A 9 -1.66 -13.31 -6.00
C ASP A 9 -2.05 -12.36 -7.16
N CYS A 10 -1.99 -11.06 -6.92
CA CYS A 10 -2.25 -10.02 -7.91
C CYS A 10 -1.03 -9.72 -8.78
N GLU A 11 0.04 -9.18 -8.18
CA GLU A 11 1.23 -8.74 -8.88
C GLU A 11 2.15 -9.94 -9.16
N GLY A 12 2.49 -10.15 -10.44
CA GLY A 12 3.18 -11.33 -10.93
C GLY A 12 2.25 -12.34 -11.61
N PRO A 13 1.23 -12.94 -10.94
CA PRO A 13 0.32 -13.88 -11.59
C PRO A 13 -0.78 -13.24 -12.45
N LEU A 14 -1.40 -12.14 -11.99
CA LEU A 14 -2.51 -11.50 -12.71
C LEU A 14 -2.06 -10.28 -13.49
N THR A 15 -1.20 -9.46 -12.89
CA THR A 15 -0.73 -8.19 -13.44
C THR A 15 0.79 -8.13 -13.45
N LEU A 16 1.36 -7.40 -14.42
CA LEU A 16 2.79 -7.12 -14.53
C LEU A 16 3.18 -5.82 -13.82
N ASN A 17 2.21 -5.12 -13.23
CA ASN A 17 2.44 -3.91 -12.45
C ASN A 17 3.18 -4.20 -11.15
N ASP A 18 3.85 -3.16 -10.65
CA ASP A 18 4.17 -2.97 -9.23
C ASP A 18 3.46 -1.69 -8.81
N ASN A 19 2.21 -1.81 -8.34
CA ASN A 19 1.33 -0.64 -8.25
C ASN A 19 1.82 0.37 -7.20
N ALA A 20 2.44 -0.12 -6.12
CA ALA A 20 2.98 0.76 -5.11
C ALA A 20 4.22 1.50 -5.63
N TYR A 21 5.14 0.82 -6.32
CA TYR A 21 6.24 1.51 -6.99
C TYR A 21 5.72 2.55 -7.99
N GLU A 22 4.75 2.20 -8.83
CA GLU A 22 4.19 3.07 -9.86
C GLU A 22 3.50 4.31 -9.27
N LEU A 23 2.77 4.15 -8.15
CA LEU A 23 2.20 5.28 -7.41
C LEU A 23 3.28 6.21 -6.85
N ALA A 24 4.37 5.65 -6.32
CA ALA A 24 5.48 6.47 -5.83
C ALA A 24 6.13 7.24 -6.99
N ASP A 25 6.46 6.54 -8.07
CA ASP A 25 7.15 7.12 -9.23
C ASP A 25 6.34 8.22 -9.93
N GLU A 26 5.02 8.08 -9.99
CA GLU A 26 4.15 9.09 -10.60
C GLU A 26 3.97 10.33 -9.72
N PHE A 27 3.75 10.15 -8.41
CA PHE A 27 3.22 11.22 -7.57
C PHE A 27 4.24 11.84 -6.61
N ILE A 28 5.38 11.19 -6.35
CA ILE A 28 6.42 11.68 -5.45
C ILE A 28 7.62 12.09 -6.30
N GLU A 29 8.19 13.28 -6.08
CA GLU A 29 9.47 13.65 -6.68
C GLU A 29 10.53 12.60 -6.31
N ASP A 30 11.35 12.15 -7.26
CA ASP A 30 12.29 11.01 -7.09
C ASP A 30 11.64 9.74 -6.51
N GLY A 31 10.33 9.58 -6.70
CA GLY A 31 9.53 8.56 -6.02
C GLY A 31 9.94 7.13 -6.33
N GLY A 32 10.30 6.82 -7.58
CA GLY A 32 10.84 5.51 -7.93
C GLY A 32 12.19 5.22 -7.27
N LYS A 33 13.03 6.23 -7.02
CA LYS A 33 14.28 6.07 -6.26
C LYS A 33 13.96 5.82 -4.79
N LEU A 34 13.11 6.66 -4.20
CA LEU A 34 12.66 6.55 -2.81
C LEU A 34 12.08 5.16 -2.53
N PHE A 35 11.19 4.66 -3.39
CA PHE A 35 10.55 3.36 -3.22
C PHE A 35 11.57 2.22 -3.23
N LYS A 36 12.53 2.23 -4.16
CA LYS A 36 13.59 1.20 -4.23
C LYS A 36 14.45 1.17 -2.97
N ILE A 37 14.75 2.33 -2.39
CA ILE A 37 15.50 2.42 -1.14
C ILE A 37 14.68 1.83 0.01
N ILE A 38 13.42 2.24 0.14
CA ILE A 38 12.51 1.71 1.18
C ILE A 38 12.29 0.20 1.02
N SER A 39 12.16 -0.29 -0.21
CA SER A 39 12.00 -1.72 -0.50
C SER A 39 13.24 -2.53 -0.14
N ARG A 40 14.45 -2.03 -0.42
CA ARG A 40 15.68 -2.69 0.05
C ARG A 40 15.82 -2.64 1.57
N PHE A 41 15.35 -1.57 2.18
CA PHE A 41 15.34 -1.45 3.63
C PHE A 41 14.36 -2.45 4.27
N ASP A 42 13.17 -2.65 3.69
CA ASP A 42 12.23 -3.73 4.07
C ASP A 42 12.91 -5.10 4.01
N ASP A 43 13.62 -5.41 2.91
CA ASP A 43 14.39 -6.66 2.79
C ASP A 43 15.46 -6.79 3.87
N TYR A 44 16.24 -5.73 4.15
CA TYR A 44 17.24 -5.70 5.21
C TYR A 44 16.64 -5.97 6.60
N LEU A 45 15.47 -5.39 6.90
CA LEU A 45 14.77 -5.62 8.17
C LEU A 45 14.35 -7.08 8.34
N VAL A 46 13.98 -7.76 7.25
CA VAL A 46 13.54 -9.15 7.25
C VAL A 46 14.70 -10.12 7.27
N ASP A 47 15.67 -9.96 6.37
CA ASP A 47 16.68 -10.96 6.09
C ASP A 47 17.91 -10.84 6.99
N ASP A 48 18.35 -9.61 7.27
CA ASP A 48 19.56 -9.33 8.04
C ASP A 48 19.25 -9.05 9.51
N VAL A 49 18.40 -8.05 9.79
CA VAL A 49 18.02 -7.67 11.17
C VAL A 49 17.11 -8.72 11.81
N LYS A 50 16.23 -9.33 11.00
CA LYS A 50 15.18 -10.27 11.45
C LYS A 50 14.32 -9.67 12.54
N LEU A 51 13.85 -8.45 12.28
CA LEU A 51 13.08 -7.67 13.24
C LEU A 51 11.82 -8.43 13.68
N GLU A 52 11.66 -8.63 14.99
CA GLU A 52 10.51 -9.38 15.52
C GLU A 52 9.18 -8.70 15.14
N ASN A 53 8.22 -9.50 14.67
CA ASN A 53 6.89 -9.06 14.22
C ASN A 53 6.88 -8.15 12.97
N TYR A 54 7.99 -8.03 12.25
CA TYR A 54 8.06 -7.41 10.92
C TYR A 54 7.88 -8.46 9.82
N HIS A 55 7.27 -8.08 8.69
CA HIS A 55 6.95 -9.02 7.61
C HIS A 55 7.39 -8.45 6.26
N ALA A 56 7.88 -9.32 5.36
CA ALA A 56 8.19 -8.93 3.99
C ALA A 56 6.96 -8.31 3.30
N GLY A 57 7.18 -7.22 2.56
CA GLY A 57 6.11 -6.43 1.94
C GLY A 57 5.61 -5.28 2.82
N ASP A 58 6.20 -5.07 4.01
CA ASP A 58 5.92 -3.92 4.86
C ASP A 58 6.52 -2.61 4.30
N THR A 59 7.24 -2.68 3.18
CA THR A 59 7.48 -1.55 2.24
C THR A 59 6.21 -0.70 2.06
N LEU A 60 5.05 -1.35 1.90
CA LEU A 60 3.76 -0.68 1.71
C LEU A 60 3.27 0.08 2.95
N LYS A 61 3.81 -0.17 4.13
CA LYS A 61 3.52 0.64 5.32
C LYS A 61 4.47 1.84 5.39
N LEU A 62 5.75 1.61 5.09
CA LEU A 62 6.80 2.62 5.16
C LEU A 62 6.60 3.76 4.15
N ILE A 63 6.05 3.48 2.97
CA ILE A 63 5.87 4.50 1.91
C ILE A 63 4.65 5.45 2.15
N VAL A 64 3.69 5.05 3.00
CA VAL A 64 2.40 5.78 3.17
C VAL A 64 2.55 7.24 3.60
N PRO A 65 3.44 7.61 4.54
CA PRO A 65 3.62 9.02 4.92
C PRO A 65 3.99 9.90 3.71
N PHE A 66 4.79 9.37 2.79
CA PHE A 66 5.21 10.09 1.58
C PHE A 66 4.07 10.25 0.58
N TYR A 67 3.18 9.25 0.44
CA TYR A 67 1.95 9.43 -0.34
C TYR A 67 1.05 10.52 0.20
N LYS A 68 0.90 10.60 1.53
CA LYS A 68 0.11 11.67 2.16
C LYS A 68 0.74 13.04 1.93
N LEU A 69 2.06 13.15 2.00
CA LEU A 69 2.80 14.38 1.72
C LEU A 69 2.63 14.82 0.26
N ALA A 70 2.69 13.87 -0.68
CA ALA A 70 2.43 14.11 -2.11
C ALA A 70 0.96 14.41 -2.44
N GLY A 71 0.05 14.30 -1.46
CA GLY A 71 -1.36 14.61 -1.64
C GLY A 71 -2.10 13.57 -2.48
N LEU A 72 -1.69 12.30 -2.41
CA LEU A 72 -2.54 11.19 -2.88
C LEU A 72 -3.82 11.14 -2.05
N THR A 73 -4.89 10.73 -2.71
CA THR A 73 -6.19 10.42 -2.12
C THR A 73 -6.60 9.02 -2.52
N ASN A 74 -7.55 8.40 -1.82
CA ASN A 74 -8.01 7.06 -2.19
C ASN A 74 -8.54 7.06 -3.63
N GLU A 75 -9.26 8.13 -4.00
CA GLU A 75 -9.77 8.34 -5.35
C GLU A 75 -8.65 8.43 -6.39
N LYS A 76 -7.58 9.19 -6.13
CA LYS A 76 -6.43 9.30 -7.04
C LYS A 76 -5.75 7.94 -7.24
N MET A 77 -5.56 7.18 -6.16
CA MET A 77 -4.97 5.84 -6.22
C MET A 77 -5.80 4.88 -7.07
N ILE A 78 -7.12 4.84 -6.87
CA ILE A 78 -8.04 4.00 -7.67
C ILE A 78 -8.02 4.43 -9.14
N LYS A 79 -8.06 5.75 -9.40
CA LYS A 79 -8.06 6.29 -10.75
C LYS A 79 -6.77 5.94 -11.49
N PHE A 80 -5.63 6.25 -10.89
CA PHE A 80 -4.32 5.92 -11.46
C PHE A 80 -4.20 4.42 -11.72
N SER A 81 -4.57 3.59 -10.73
CA SER A 81 -4.58 2.14 -10.86
C SER A 81 -5.39 1.68 -12.07
N ARG A 82 -6.64 2.12 -12.19
CA ARG A 82 -7.53 1.74 -13.30
C ARG A 82 -6.99 2.13 -14.67
N GLU A 83 -6.31 3.26 -14.77
CA GLU A 83 -5.76 3.78 -16.02
C GLU A 83 -4.46 3.06 -16.45
N ASN A 84 -3.82 2.30 -15.54
CA ASN A 84 -2.50 1.69 -15.75
C ASN A 84 -2.46 0.16 -15.55
N ILE A 85 -3.61 -0.54 -15.51
CA ILE A 85 -3.63 -2.00 -15.39
C ILE A 85 -2.91 -2.64 -16.59
N TYR A 86 -1.91 -3.46 -16.30
CA TYR A 86 -1.20 -4.26 -17.28
C TYR A 86 -1.27 -5.74 -16.91
N LEU A 87 -2.18 -6.47 -17.56
CA LEU A 87 -2.39 -7.88 -17.31
C LEU A 87 -1.24 -8.74 -17.83
N VAL A 88 -0.98 -9.84 -17.13
CA VAL A 88 -0.28 -10.99 -17.72
C VAL A 88 -1.18 -11.60 -18.79
N ASP A 89 -0.62 -11.90 -19.97
CA ASP A 89 -1.39 -12.46 -21.09
C ASP A 89 -2.19 -13.71 -20.68
N GLY A 90 -3.52 -13.63 -20.82
CA GLY A 90 -4.47 -14.71 -20.52
C GLY A 90 -4.74 -14.94 -19.02
N SER A 91 -4.28 -14.06 -18.13
CA SER A 91 -4.53 -14.18 -16.69
C SER A 91 -6.00 -13.99 -16.33
N ASP A 92 -6.69 -13.08 -17.01
CA ASP A 92 -8.12 -12.83 -16.88
C ASP A 92 -8.96 -14.02 -17.37
N ASP A 93 -8.60 -14.59 -18.51
CA ASP A 93 -9.22 -15.82 -19.03
C ASP A 93 -9.05 -16.99 -18.06
N THR A 94 -7.85 -17.14 -17.50
CA THR A 94 -7.53 -18.20 -16.53
C THR A 94 -8.31 -18.03 -15.23
N LEU A 95 -8.34 -16.81 -14.68
CA LEU A 95 -9.06 -16.52 -13.45
C LEU A 95 -10.58 -16.69 -13.63
N ARG A 96 -11.12 -16.24 -14.77
CA ARG A 96 -12.53 -16.43 -15.11
C ARG A 96 -12.89 -17.92 -15.20
N PHE A 97 -12.08 -18.70 -15.90
CA PHE A 97 -12.26 -20.15 -15.98
C PHE A 97 -12.19 -20.84 -14.62
N ALA A 98 -11.24 -20.43 -13.77
CA ALA A 98 -11.15 -20.94 -12.40
C ALA A 98 -12.43 -20.61 -11.61
N ASN A 99 -12.90 -19.36 -11.68
CA ASN A 99 -14.07 -18.89 -10.94
C ASN A 99 -15.39 -19.57 -11.38
N GLU A 100 -15.49 -20.03 -12.63
CA GLU A 100 -16.63 -20.83 -13.11
C GLU A 100 -16.64 -22.27 -12.54
N LEU A 101 -15.48 -22.81 -12.20
CA LEU A 101 -15.32 -24.20 -11.75
C LEU A 101 -15.22 -24.35 -10.24
N ILE A 102 -14.64 -23.36 -9.57
CA ILE A 102 -14.26 -23.42 -8.17
C ILE A 102 -14.22 -22.04 -7.54
N ASP A 103 -14.58 -21.95 -6.25
CA ASP A 103 -14.42 -20.73 -5.47
C ASP A 103 -12.97 -20.26 -5.58
N SER A 104 -12.81 -19.06 -6.13
CA SER A 104 -11.53 -18.43 -6.45
C SER A 104 -11.34 -17.17 -5.63
N PHE A 105 -10.11 -16.91 -5.20
CA PHE A 105 -9.74 -15.76 -4.36
C PHE A 105 -8.45 -15.10 -4.84
N ILE A 106 -8.37 -13.77 -4.69
CA ILE A 106 -7.13 -13.01 -4.83
C ILE A 106 -6.60 -12.71 -3.43
N VAL A 107 -5.34 -13.05 -3.15
CA VAL A 107 -4.66 -12.72 -1.89
C VAL A 107 -3.40 -11.98 -2.23
N SER A 108 -3.33 -10.70 -1.92
CA SER A 108 -2.22 -9.83 -2.32
C SER A 108 -1.77 -8.89 -1.21
N THR A 109 -0.52 -8.45 -1.29
CA THR A 109 0.01 -7.39 -0.43
C THR A 109 -0.43 -6.00 -0.93
N SER A 110 -0.77 -5.83 -2.21
CA SER A 110 -1.16 -4.53 -2.76
C SER A 110 -2.34 -3.89 -2.02
N TYR A 111 -2.48 -2.56 -2.13
CA TYR A 111 -3.58 -1.84 -1.50
C TYR A 111 -4.94 -2.17 -2.10
N GLY A 112 -5.98 -2.09 -1.27
CA GLY A 112 -7.37 -2.31 -1.70
C GLY A 112 -7.81 -1.44 -2.87
N GLN A 113 -7.27 -0.24 -3.01
CA GLN A 113 -7.51 0.67 -4.13
C GLN A 113 -7.10 0.06 -5.47
N TYR A 114 -5.96 -0.63 -5.50
CA TYR A 114 -5.48 -1.33 -6.70
C TYR A 114 -6.32 -2.57 -6.98
N ILE A 115 -6.59 -3.36 -5.93
CA ILE A 115 -7.39 -4.57 -6.05
C ILE A 115 -8.83 -4.27 -6.48
N GLU A 116 -9.42 -3.16 -6.01
CA GLU A 116 -10.73 -2.69 -6.46
C GLU A 116 -10.70 -2.29 -7.94
N ALA A 117 -9.67 -1.55 -8.37
CA ALA A 117 -9.51 -1.18 -9.77
C ALA A 117 -9.37 -2.42 -10.67
N LEU A 118 -8.56 -3.40 -10.26
CA LEU A 118 -8.37 -4.66 -10.97
C LEU A 118 -9.65 -5.48 -11.02
N CYS A 119 -10.33 -5.69 -9.90
CA CYS A 119 -11.57 -6.47 -9.83
C CYS A 119 -12.64 -5.92 -10.76
N ASN A 120 -12.79 -4.59 -10.80
CA ASN A 120 -13.70 -3.93 -11.72
C ASN A 120 -13.30 -4.11 -13.19
N TYR A 121 -11.99 -4.18 -13.48
CA TYR A 121 -11.48 -4.33 -14.85
C TYR A 121 -11.69 -5.75 -15.40
N ILE A 122 -11.48 -6.79 -14.57
CA ILE A 122 -11.57 -8.20 -14.97
C ILE A 122 -12.90 -8.87 -14.58
N ASP A 123 -13.88 -8.11 -14.09
CA ASP A 123 -15.17 -8.60 -13.59
C ASP A 123 -15.04 -9.72 -12.52
N PHE A 124 -14.16 -9.48 -11.54
CA PHE A 124 -13.95 -10.39 -10.42
C PHE A 124 -14.62 -9.87 -9.13
N PRO A 125 -15.28 -10.75 -8.34
CA PRO A 125 -15.94 -10.33 -7.11
C PRO A 125 -14.94 -9.80 -6.06
N PHE A 126 -14.98 -8.49 -5.80
CA PHE A 126 -14.09 -7.84 -4.81
C PHE A 126 -14.19 -8.47 -3.41
N GLN A 127 -15.37 -8.96 -3.00
CA GLN A 127 -15.55 -9.67 -1.72
C GLN A 127 -14.75 -10.98 -1.60
N ASN A 128 -14.24 -11.52 -2.72
CA ASN A 128 -13.37 -12.70 -2.74
C ASN A 128 -11.88 -12.30 -2.76
N THR A 129 -11.55 -11.12 -2.23
CA THR A 129 -10.16 -10.65 -2.17
C THR A 129 -9.69 -10.41 -0.74
N TYR A 130 -8.38 -10.58 -0.55
CA TYR A 130 -7.66 -10.22 0.66
C TYR A 130 -6.49 -9.35 0.24
N HIS A 131 -6.38 -8.18 0.85
CA HIS A 131 -5.45 -7.14 0.42
C HIS A 131 -5.08 -6.22 1.59
N THR A 132 -4.04 -5.41 1.41
CA THR A 132 -3.69 -4.39 2.41
C THR A 132 -4.78 -3.34 2.48
N GLN A 133 -5.29 -3.10 3.69
CA GLN A 133 -6.25 -2.04 3.95
C GLN A 133 -5.49 -0.74 4.17
N LEU A 134 -5.81 0.28 3.38
CA LEU A 134 -5.24 1.62 3.50
C LEU A 134 -6.36 2.63 3.31
N ASP A 135 -6.47 3.59 4.22
CA ASP A 135 -7.23 4.82 4.02
C ASP A 135 -6.26 6.01 4.06
N VAL A 136 -5.89 6.50 2.87
CA VAL A 136 -4.95 7.62 2.77
C VAL A 136 -5.62 8.97 3.08
N ASP A 137 -6.95 9.06 2.95
CA ASP A 137 -7.73 10.28 3.20
C ASP A 137 -8.03 10.48 4.70
N GLY A 138 -8.12 9.40 5.46
CA GLY A 138 -8.41 9.41 6.89
C GLY A 138 -7.30 10.00 7.79
N ALA A 139 -7.70 10.41 9.01
CA ALA A 139 -6.78 10.66 10.11
C ALA A 139 -6.20 9.31 10.57
N THR A 140 -4.91 9.13 10.37
CA THR A 140 -4.18 7.85 10.39
C THR A 140 -4.40 7.00 11.64
N ASN A 141 -4.78 5.74 11.46
CA ASN A 141 -4.37 4.65 12.35
C ASN A 141 -3.40 3.76 11.58
N PHE A 142 -2.10 3.95 11.82
CA PHE A 142 -1.06 3.02 11.40
C PHE A 142 -1.03 1.83 12.37
N ASN A 143 -2.01 0.92 12.29
CA ASN A 143 -1.96 -0.38 12.96
C ASN A 143 -2.79 -1.42 12.20
N GLN A 144 -2.22 -2.62 12.11
CA GLN A 144 -2.70 -3.76 11.33
C GLN A 144 -4.01 -4.38 11.86
N PHE A 145 -4.71 -5.08 10.95
CA PHE A 145 -5.72 -6.12 11.21
C PHE A 145 -6.79 -5.77 12.26
N ASP A 146 -7.79 -4.98 11.86
CA ASP A 146 -9.09 -5.06 12.52
C ASP A 146 -9.74 -6.41 12.19
N LYS A 147 -9.58 -7.37 13.12
CA LYS A 147 -10.57 -8.43 13.30
C LYS A 147 -11.94 -7.75 13.41
N LYS A 148 -12.89 -8.18 12.58
CA LYS A 148 -14.32 -7.81 12.64
C LYS A 148 -14.75 -7.52 14.08
N SER A 149 -14.99 -6.25 14.40
CA SER A 149 -15.85 -5.88 15.50
C SER A 149 -17.19 -5.45 14.91
N ASP A 150 -18.15 -6.36 14.93
CA ASP A 150 -19.56 -5.99 14.85
C ASP A 150 -19.84 -4.99 15.98
N ASN A 151 -20.29 -3.78 15.63
CA ASN A 151 -21.26 -2.97 16.39
C ASN A 151 -21.54 -1.67 15.64
N VAL A 152 -22.54 -1.70 14.75
CA VAL A 152 -23.16 -0.50 14.20
C VAL A 152 -24.21 -0.01 15.20
N SER A 153 -23.93 1.13 15.84
CA SER A 153 -24.96 2.05 16.32
C SER A 153 -24.65 3.45 15.78
N SER A 154 -25.12 3.72 14.58
CA SER A 154 -25.03 5.03 13.94
C SER A 154 -26.06 5.98 14.55
N SER A 155 -25.59 6.97 15.30
CA SER A 155 -26.31 8.24 15.48
C SER A 155 -25.67 9.28 14.56
N SER A 156 -26.45 9.67 13.56
CA SER A 156 -26.22 10.72 12.58
C SER A 156 -25.88 12.07 13.21
N ASN A 157 -24.96 12.83 12.59
CA ASN A 157 -25.09 14.29 12.47
C ASN A 157 -24.28 14.85 11.29
N ASN A 158 -24.99 15.62 10.46
CA ASN A 158 -24.48 16.45 9.38
C ASN A 158 -23.44 17.47 9.89
N SER A 159 -22.33 17.61 9.16
CA SER A 159 -21.67 18.91 9.04
C SER A 159 -20.95 19.01 7.69
N GLN A 160 -21.30 20.07 6.96
CA GLN A 160 -20.66 20.48 5.71
C GLN A 160 -19.18 20.79 5.98
N THR A 161 -18.28 20.10 5.28
CA THR A 161 -16.84 20.37 5.35
C THR A 161 -16.48 21.52 4.41
N ILE A 162 -16.24 22.67 5.02
CA ILE A 162 -15.47 23.77 4.45
C ILE A 162 -14.01 23.29 4.37
N VAL A 163 -13.38 23.42 3.20
CA VAL A 163 -11.95 23.16 2.99
C VAL A 163 -11.16 24.11 3.90
N GLY A 164 -10.67 23.60 5.03
CA GLY A 164 -10.01 24.37 6.07
C GLY A 164 -8.49 24.33 5.96
N ASP A 165 -7.85 25.48 6.24
CA ASP A 165 -6.40 25.60 6.44
C ASP A 165 -5.90 24.49 7.37
N LYS A 166 -4.95 23.69 6.87
CA LYS A 166 -4.32 22.60 7.64
C LYS A 166 -3.68 23.17 8.92
N SER A 167 -3.90 22.51 10.06
CA SER A 167 -3.44 22.99 11.37
C SER A 167 -1.91 23.14 11.44
N PRO A 168 -1.37 24.04 12.29
CA PRO A 168 0.08 24.20 12.46
C PRO A 168 0.82 22.89 12.78
N LYS A 169 0.19 22.00 13.57
CA LYS A 169 0.73 20.67 13.91
C LYS A 169 0.83 19.75 12.68
N PHE A 170 -0.21 19.74 11.84
CA PHE A 170 -0.19 18.96 10.60
C PHE A 170 0.90 19.44 9.62
N ILE A 171 1.13 20.76 9.55
CA ILE A 171 2.21 21.32 8.73
C ILE A 171 3.58 20.92 9.26
N GLU A 172 3.76 20.88 10.59
CA GLU A 172 5.01 20.44 11.22
C GLU A 172 5.28 18.94 10.97
N GLU A 173 4.25 18.09 11.08
CA GLU A 173 4.34 16.67 10.75
C GLU A 173 4.74 16.44 9.29
N LEU A 174 4.14 17.19 8.35
CA LEU A 174 4.55 17.11 6.94
C LEU A 174 5.99 17.55 6.69
N LYS A 175 6.48 18.56 7.42
CA LYS A 175 7.88 19.00 7.31
C LYS A 175 8.86 17.91 7.76
N LYS A 176 8.53 17.18 8.84
CA LYS A 176 9.34 16.03 9.29
C LYS A 176 9.40 14.94 8.23
N VAL A 177 8.27 14.60 7.60
CA VAL A 177 8.23 13.60 6.51
C VAL A 177 9.10 14.04 5.32
N GLU A 178 9.07 15.32 4.96
CA GLU A 178 9.93 15.84 3.88
C GLU A 178 11.42 15.83 4.25
N GLU A 179 11.76 16.08 5.52
CA GLU A 179 13.13 15.95 6.01
C GLU A 179 13.62 14.50 5.97
N PHE A 180 12.79 13.54 6.42
CA PHE A 180 13.09 12.12 6.28
C PHE A 180 13.25 11.69 4.84
N ARG A 181 12.39 12.17 3.93
CA ARG A 181 12.53 11.88 2.50
C ARG A 181 13.92 12.27 1.99
N LYS A 182 14.41 13.45 2.37
CA LYS A 182 15.75 13.92 1.96
C LYS A 182 16.85 13.02 2.53
N ILE A 183 16.78 12.69 3.82
CA ILE A 183 17.78 11.82 4.45
C ILE A 183 17.77 10.42 3.81
N ILE A 184 16.59 9.87 3.54
CA ILE A 184 16.42 8.59 2.85
C ILE A 184 16.99 8.65 1.44
N LEU A 185 16.88 9.75 0.71
CA LEU A 185 17.45 9.86 -0.64
C LEU A 185 18.96 10.07 -0.64
N GLU A 186 19.50 10.64 0.44
CA GLU A 186 20.93 10.81 0.70
C GLU A 186 21.60 9.50 1.16
N HIS A 187 20.84 8.59 1.78
CA HIS A 187 21.31 7.29 2.29
C HIS A 187 20.54 6.15 1.61
N GLY A 188 20.71 4.91 2.07
CA GLY A 188 19.98 3.73 1.61
C GLY A 188 20.44 3.15 0.27
N GLU A 189 21.53 3.66 -0.29
CA GLU A 189 22.22 3.08 -1.44
C GLU A 189 23.61 2.55 -1.10
N GLU A 190 24.18 2.91 0.06
CA GLU A 190 25.62 2.81 0.27
C GLU A 190 26.09 1.55 1.00
N ASN A 191 25.31 0.93 1.92
CA ASN A 191 25.55 -0.39 2.58
C ASN A 191 24.70 -0.53 3.88
N GLU A 192 25.09 -1.41 4.81
CA GLU A 192 24.46 -1.62 6.12
C GLU A 192 24.47 -0.36 7.02
N ASP A 193 25.52 0.48 6.97
CA ASP A 193 25.59 1.71 7.77
C ASP A 193 24.45 2.67 7.38
N ASP A 194 24.14 2.74 6.09
CA ASP A 194 23.01 3.49 5.57
C ASP A 194 21.67 2.96 6.10
N PHE A 195 21.48 1.65 6.12
CA PHE A 195 20.26 1.06 6.64
C PHE A 195 20.11 1.23 8.15
N ASN A 196 21.20 1.30 8.90
CA ASN A 196 21.16 1.66 10.32
C ASN A 196 20.65 3.10 10.52
N VAL A 197 21.04 4.05 9.66
CA VAL A 197 20.47 5.41 9.67
C VAL A 197 18.97 5.37 9.40
N LEU A 198 18.53 4.58 8.41
CA LEU A 198 17.09 4.44 8.12
C LEU A 198 16.33 3.78 9.27
N TYR A 199 16.92 2.80 9.93
CA TYR A 199 16.35 2.14 11.11
C TYR A 199 16.08 3.15 12.23
N ASP A 200 17.06 3.99 12.54
CA ASP A 200 16.90 5.01 13.57
C ASP A 200 15.79 6.02 13.23
N ILE A 201 15.67 6.39 11.94
CA ILE A 201 14.61 7.27 11.45
C ILE A 201 13.23 6.63 11.62
N PHE A 202 13.03 5.40 11.18
CA PHE A 202 11.70 4.78 11.16
C PHE A 202 11.22 4.24 12.51
N PHE A 203 12.15 3.84 13.40
CA PHE A 203 11.78 3.12 14.62
C PHE A 203 12.18 3.80 15.93
N ASN A 204 13.14 4.73 15.91
CA ASN A 204 13.71 5.30 17.13
C ASN A 204 13.58 6.83 17.23
N GLU A 205 12.98 7.53 16.25
CA GLU A 205 12.96 9.00 16.06
C GLU A 205 13.47 9.83 17.26
N PHE A 206 14.55 10.60 17.04
CA PHE A 206 15.18 11.59 17.94
C PHE A 206 14.25 12.29 18.97
#